data_AF-A0A1F5N120-F1
#
_entry.id   AF-A0A1F5N120-F1
#
_cell.length_a   1.000
_cell.length_b   1.000
_cell.length_c   1.000
_cell.angle_alpha   90.00
_cell.angle_beta   90.00
_cell.angle_gamma   90.00
#
_symmetry.space_group_name_H-M   'P 1'
#
loop_
_entity.id
_entity.type
_entity.pdbx_description
1 polymer ?
#
loop_
_entity_poly.entity_id
_entity_poly.type
_entity_poly.pdbx_seq_one_letter_code
_entity_poly.pdbx_strand_id
1 'polypeptide(L)'
;MQTAVVNVKVDTKVKKEAHKIAQELGLSLSGLINGYLRQLIRTREVTFSLSEEPSEYMIQALKESKEDIKAGRVISFAEGIDALNYLDEIINDEKKLKKN
;
A
#
# COMPACT_ATOMS: atom_id res chain seq x y z
N MET A 1 -10.41 -9.31 -34.17
CA MET A 1 -10.80 -8.73 -32.86
C MET A 1 -11.73 -7.56 -33.13
N GLN A 2 -12.88 -7.49 -32.46
CA GLN A 2 -13.68 -6.25 -32.49
C GLN A 2 -13.02 -5.22 -31.56
N THR A 3 -12.78 -4.03 -32.08
CA THR A 3 -12.20 -2.91 -31.33
C THR A 3 -13.20 -1.78 -31.26
N ALA A 4 -13.35 -1.17 -30.10
CA ALA A 4 -14.16 0.03 -29.91
C ALA A 4 -13.25 1.24 -29.66
N VAL A 5 -13.68 2.41 -30.11
CA VAL A 5 -12.97 3.68 -29.88
C VAL A 5 -13.50 4.33 -28.61
N VAL A 6 -12.60 4.73 -27.72
CA VAL A 6 -12.94 5.48 -26.49
C VAL A 6 -12.39 6.91 -26.63
N ASN A 7 -13.28 7.90 -26.63
CA ASN A 7 -12.91 9.32 -26.67
C ASN A 7 -13.09 9.95 -25.29
N VAL A 8 -12.01 10.47 -24.71
CA VAL A 8 -12.02 11.11 -23.38
C VAL A 8 -11.45 12.52 -23.49
N LYS A 9 -12.17 13.50 -22.93
CA LYS A 9 -11.66 14.86 -22.74
C LYS A 9 -10.81 14.88 -21.47
N VAL A 10 -9.58 15.37 -21.60
CA VAL A 10 -8.63 15.51 -20.49
C VAL A 10 -7.86 16.81 -20.66
N ASP A 11 -7.41 17.39 -19.56
CA ASP A 11 -6.54 18.56 -19.62
C ASP A 11 -5.24 18.26 -20.40
N THR A 12 -4.77 19.26 -21.14
CA THR A 12 -3.60 19.11 -22.02
C THR A 12 -2.30 18.85 -21.26
N LYS A 13 -2.14 19.41 -20.05
CA LYS A 13 -0.97 19.17 -19.20
C LYS A 13 -1.01 17.75 -18.65
N VAL A 14 -2.15 17.34 -18.11
CA VAL A 14 -2.36 15.97 -17.59
C VAL A 14 -2.07 14.92 -18.67
N LYS A 15 -2.54 15.15 -19.90
CA LYS A 15 -2.26 14.24 -21.03
C LYS A 15 -0.77 14.12 -21.34
N LYS A 16 -0.04 15.25 -21.33
CA LYS A 16 1.40 15.27 -21.62
C LYS A 16 2.18 14.54 -20.53
N GLU A 17 1.86 14.78 -19.26
CA GLU A 17 2.52 14.12 -18.13
C GLU A 17 2.25 12.62 -18.12
N ALA A 18 0.98 12.21 -18.27
CA ALA A 18 0.63 10.79 -18.36
C ALA A 18 1.34 10.09 -19.53
N HIS A 19 1.49 10.77 -20.67
CA HIS A 19 2.24 10.22 -21.81
C HIS A 19 3.72 10.03 -21.50
N LYS A 20 4.35 11.00 -20.84
CA LYS A 20 5.76 10.91 -20.42
C LYS A 20 5.97 9.73 -19.47
N ILE A 21 5.13 9.60 -18.45
CA ILE A 21 5.19 8.48 -17.48
C ILE A 21 5.02 7.14 -18.20
N ALA A 22 4.05 7.03 -19.12
CA ALA A 22 3.87 5.81 -19.90
C ALA A 22 5.13 5.43 -20.70
N GLN A 23 5.80 6.41 -21.33
CA GLN A 23 7.05 6.18 -22.06
C GLN A 23 8.21 5.77 -21.15
N GLU A 24 8.34 6.38 -19.97
CA GLU A 24 9.33 5.98 -18.96
C GLU A 24 9.13 4.52 -18.51
N LEU A 25 7.89 4.06 -18.48
CA LEU A 25 7.53 2.66 -18.20
C LEU A 25 7.64 1.73 -19.42
N GLY A 26 8.08 2.23 -20.58
CA GLY A 26 8.19 1.44 -21.82
C GLY A 26 6.85 1.09 -22.47
N LEU A 27 5.78 1.82 -22.14
CA LEU A 27 4.42 1.58 -22.60
C LEU A 27 3.89 2.76 -23.42
N SER A 28 2.94 2.49 -24.33
CA SER A 28 2.14 3.56 -24.91
C SER A 28 1.02 3.97 -23.95
N LEU A 29 0.60 5.23 -23.99
CA LEU A 29 -0.53 5.72 -23.18
C LEU A 29 -1.81 4.89 -23.43
N SER A 30 -2.07 4.51 -24.69
CA SER A 30 -3.19 3.63 -25.03
C SER A 30 -3.04 2.22 -24.45
N GLY A 31 -1.82 1.68 -24.44
CA GLY A 31 -1.51 0.40 -23.79
C GLY A 31 -1.76 0.45 -22.28
N LEU A 32 -1.37 1.53 -21.63
CA LEU A 32 -1.60 1.78 -20.21
C LEU A 32 -3.09 1.89 -19.88
N ILE A 33 -3.87 2.63 -20.67
CA ILE A 33 -5.34 2.72 -20.52
C ILE A 33 -5.98 1.34 -20.70
N ASN A 34 -5.59 0.57 -21.72
CA ASN A 34 -6.11 -0.78 -21.93
C ASN A 34 -5.75 -1.73 -20.76
N GLY A 35 -4.54 -1.61 -20.21
CA GLY A 35 -4.12 -2.34 -19.02
C GLY A 35 -4.99 -1.99 -17.81
N TYR A 36 -5.23 -0.70 -17.58
CA TYR A 36 -6.10 -0.22 -16.50
C TYR A 36 -7.53 -0.73 -16.63
N LEU A 37 -8.13 -0.70 -17.82
CA LEU A 37 -9.48 -1.24 -18.05
C LEU A 37 -9.55 -2.75 -17.73
N ARG A 38 -8.52 -3.53 -18.07
CA ARG A 38 -8.44 -4.95 -17.71
C ARG A 38 -8.31 -5.14 -16.20
N GLN A 39 -7.52 -4.29 -15.55
CA GLN A 39 -7.37 -4.31 -14.09
C GLN A 39 -8.70 -4.01 -13.41
N LEU A 40 -9.41 -2.97 -13.85
CA LEU A 40 -10.74 -2.60 -13.36
C LEU A 40 -11.73 -3.77 -13.47
N ILE A 41 -11.74 -4.48 -14.60
CA ILE A 41 -12.62 -5.66 -14.78
C ILE A 41 -12.24 -6.77 -13.80
N ARG A 42 -10.93 -6.98 -13.57
CA ARG A 42 -10.42 -8.05 -12.71
C ARG A 42 -10.69 -7.78 -11.24
N THR A 43 -10.42 -6.57 -10.76
CA THR A 43 -10.53 -6.22 -9.32
C THR A 43 -11.91 -5.70 -8.96
N ARG A 44 -12.65 -5.14 -9.92
CA ARG A 44 -13.91 -4.39 -9.67
C ARG A 44 -13.74 -3.23 -8.68
N GLU A 45 -12.55 -2.68 -8.63
CA GLU A 45 -12.17 -1.61 -7.71
C GLU A 45 -11.53 -0.45 -8.47
N VAL A 46 -11.68 0.75 -7.92
CA VAL A 46 -11.03 1.98 -8.39
C VAL A 46 -10.26 2.57 -7.21
N THR A 47 -8.98 2.85 -7.42
CA THR A 47 -8.11 3.44 -6.40
C THR A 47 -7.74 4.86 -6.79
N PHE A 48 -8.09 5.81 -5.93
CA PHE A 48 -7.59 7.18 -5.97
C PHE A 48 -6.76 7.39 -4.72
N SER A 49 -5.44 7.45 -4.86
CA SER A 49 -4.56 7.86 -3.77
C SER A 49 -4.02 9.25 -4.06
N LEU A 50 -4.03 10.09 -3.03
CA LEU A 50 -3.07 11.18 -2.92
C LEU A 50 -1.82 10.54 -2.31
N SER A 51 -0.62 10.94 -2.75
CA SER A 51 0.65 10.41 -2.25
C SER A 51 0.59 10.12 -0.74
N GLU A 52 0.74 8.86 -0.35
CA GLU A 52 0.81 8.50 1.07
C GLU A 52 2.22 8.84 1.57
N GLU A 53 2.37 10.06 2.09
CA GLU A 53 3.54 10.42 2.87
C GLU A 53 3.35 9.87 4.30
N PRO A 54 4.37 9.23 4.91
CA PRO A 54 4.28 8.77 6.28
C PRO A 54 3.87 9.91 7.21
N SER A 55 2.88 9.69 8.06
CA SER A 55 2.53 10.68 9.08
C SER A 55 3.71 10.90 10.05
N GLU A 56 3.78 12.07 10.68
CA GLU A 56 4.75 12.35 11.75
C GLU A 56 4.73 11.26 12.83
N TYR A 57 3.54 10.75 13.16
CA TYR A 57 3.38 9.60 14.07
C TYR A 57 4.11 8.36 13.57
N MET A 58 3.92 8.00 12.29
CA MET A 58 4.58 6.83 11.70
C MET A 58 6.10 7.02 11.62
N ILE A 59 6.58 8.21 11.29
CA ILE A 59 8.02 8.55 11.28
C ILE A 59 8.61 8.35 12.68
N GLN A 60 7.94 8.87 13.71
CA GLN A 60 8.40 8.77 15.09
C GLN A 60 8.35 7.33 15.60
N ALA A 61 7.29 6.56 15.29
CA ALA A 61 7.18 5.15 15.64
C ALA A 61 8.29 4.29 15.00
N LEU A 62 8.65 4.58 13.75
CA LEU A 62 9.78 3.93 13.09
C LEU A 62 11.13 4.27 13.73
N LYS A 63 11.29 5.51 14.23
CA LYS A 63 12.50 5.92 14.95
C LYS A 63 12.61 5.18 16.29
N GLU A 64 11.54 5.16 17.07
CA GLU A 64 11.46 4.44 18.35
C GLU A 64 11.76 2.95 18.16
N SER A 65 11.12 2.30 17.17
CA SER A 65 11.37 0.90 16.84
C SER A 65 12.85 0.61 16.54
N LYS A 66 13.54 1.50 15.80
CA LYS A 66 14.98 1.36 15.54
C LYS A 66 15.83 1.49 16.81
N GLU A 67 15.43 2.35 17.75
CA GLU A 67 16.11 2.50 19.04
C GLU A 67 15.87 1.28 19.94
N ASP A 68 14.66 0.72 19.95
CA ASP A 68 14.32 -0.50 20.69
C ASP A 68 15.11 -1.70 20.20
N ILE A 69 15.22 -1.89 18.88
CA ILE A 69 16.03 -2.96 18.28
C ILE A 69 17.49 -2.84 18.75
N LYS A 70 18.07 -1.63 18.70
CA LYS A 70 19.46 -1.40 19.14
C LYS A 70 19.65 -1.64 20.62
N ALA A 71 18.66 -1.31 21.42
CA ALA A 71 18.69 -1.49 22.87
C ALA A 71 18.32 -2.91 23.32
N GLY A 72 17.97 -3.81 22.40
CA GLY A 72 17.50 -5.16 22.73
C GLY A 72 16.14 -5.19 23.41
N ARG A 73 15.35 -4.11 23.33
CA ARG A 73 13.97 -4.03 23.83
C ARG A 73 12.99 -4.63 22.82
N VAL A 74 13.34 -5.78 22.26
CA VAL A 74 12.57 -6.46 21.23
C VAL A 74 12.49 -7.94 21.54
N ILE A 75 11.40 -8.56 21.12
CA ILE A 75 11.20 -9.99 21.22
C ILE A 75 11.21 -10.53 19.79
N SER A 76 12.13 -11.45 19.53
CA SER A 76 12.28 -12.13 18.25
C SER A 76 11.85 -13.58 18.38
N PHE A 77 11.11 -14.06 17.40
CA PHE A 77 10.63 -15.44 17.35
C PHE A 77 11.33 -16.18 16.22
N ALA A 78 11.70 -17.45 16.46
CA ALA A 78 12.27 -18.30 15.43
C ALA A 78 11.18 -18.80 14.46
N GLU A 79 9.99 -19.07 14.99
CA GLU A 79 8.85 -19.55 14.22
C GLU A 79 7.65 -18.60 14.35
N GLY A 80 6.82 -18.56 13.29
CA GLY A 80 5.61 -17.75 13.30
C GLY A 80 4.60 -18.18 14.36
N ILE A 81 4.58 -19.46 14.73
CA ILE A 81 3.66 -19.99 15.74
C ILE A 81 3.95 -19.42 17.14
N ASP A 82 5.23 -19.22 17.47
CA ASP A 82 5.65 -18.63 18.74
C ASP A 82 5.22 -17.17 18.85
N ALA A 83 5.31 -16.43 17.74
CA ALA A 83 4.83 -15.05 17.67
C ALA A 83 3.32 -14.95 17.87
N LEU A 84 2.55 -15.89 17.30
CA LEU A 84 1.10 -15.94 17.47
C LEU A 84 0.72 -16.24 18.93
N ASN A 85 1.37 -17.23 19.56
CA ASN A 85 1.15 -17.57 20.96
C ASN A 85 1.44 -16.38 21.88
N TYR A 86 2.53 -15.65 21.63
CA TYR A 86 2.88 -14.44 22.38
C TYR A 86 1.82 -13.34 22.26
N LEU A 87 1.29 -13.12 21.04
CA LEU A 87 0.19 -12.15 20.84
C LEU A 87 -1.08 -12.57 21.58
N ASP A 88 -1.42 -13.87 21.56
CA ASP A 88 -2.58 -14.39 22.26
C ASP A 88 -2.47 -14.23 23.78
N GLU A 89 -1.28 -14.44 24.35
CA GLU A 89 -1.01 -14.17 25.77
C GLU A 89 -1.22 -12.69 26.12
N ILE A 90 -0.64 -11.76 25.35
CA ILE A 90 -0.81 -10.31 25.58
C ILE A 90 -2.28 -9.90 25.52
N ILE A 91 -3.01 -10.36 24.49
CA ILE A 91 -4.42 -10.03 24.30
C ILE A 91 -5.26 -10.55 25.47
N ASN A 92 -4.97 -11.76 25.96
CA ASN A 92 -5.69 -12.34 27.08
C ASN A 92 -5.41 -11.62 28.40
N ASP A 93 -4.18 -11.17 28.62
CA ASP A 93 -3.82 -10.42 29.82
C ASP A 93 -4.42 -9.02 29.82
N GLU A 94 -4.47 -8.34 28.66
CA GLU A 94 -5.17 -7.06 28.53
C GLU A 94 -6.68 -7.20 28.82
N LYS A 95 -7.31 -8.29 28.37
CA LYS A 95 -8.72 -8.59 28.67
C LYS A 95 -8.96 -8.83 30.17
N LYS A 96 -8.03 -9.44 30.89
CA LYS A 96 -8.13 -9.64 32.34
C LYS A 96 -8.04 -8.30 33.09
N LEU A 97 -7.14 -7.42 32.67
CA LEU A 97 -6.94 -6.09 33.28
C LEU A 97 -8.16 -5.18 33.12
N LYS A 98 -8.88 -5.26 31.99
CA LYS A 98 -10.11 -4.47 31.74
C LYS A 98 -11.36 -4.99 32.45
N LYS A 99 -11.29 -6.16 33.09
CA LYS A 99 -12.42 -6.83 33.74
C LYS A 99 -12.48 -6.60 35.26
N ASN A 100 -11.44 -5.99 35.83
CA ASN A 100 -11.38 -5.45 37.19
C ASN A 100 -11.60 -3.93 37.15
#